data_AF-A0A3D4FCN9-F1
#
_entry.id   AF-A0A3D4FCN9-F1
#
_cell.length_a   1.000
_cell.length_b   1.000
_cell.length_c   1.000
_cell.angle_alpha   90.00
_cell.angle_beta   90.00
_cell.angle_gamma   90.00
#
_symmetry.space_group_name_H-M   'P 1'
#
loop_
_entity.id
_entity.type
_entity.pdbx_description
1 polymer ?
#
loop_
_entity_poly.entity_id
_entity_poly.type
_entity_poly.pdbx_seq_one_letter_code
_entity_poly.pdbx_strand_id
1 'polypeptide(L)'
;DEKYGTWAASGEIDIMEFKGQEPARVHGTLHHGGKWPDNRHTTKTLDLPEGNFTESFHTFGVEWEQGKIHWTLDGKIWQTQTKWRSNGGAFPAPFDQRFHLLLNLAVGGRFVGAPAKQTPFPACMEVDWVRVYQKR
;
A
#
# COMPACT_ATOMS: atom_id res chain seq x y z
N ASP A 1 15.43 2.60 6.81
CA ASP A 1 16.24 1.86 7.79
C ASP A 1 15.73 0.44 7.92
N GLU A 2 16.61 -0.54 8.04
CA GLU A 2 16.27 -1.97 8.23
C GLU A 2 16.36 -2.37 9.71
N LYS A 3 15.73 -1.59 10.62
CA LYS A 3 15.93 -1.74 12.07
C LYS A 3 15.67 -3.17 12.57
N TYR A 4 14.70 -3.86 11.98
CA TYR A 4 14.30 -5.21 12.37
C TYR A 4 14.83 -6.28 11.41
N GLY A 5 15.78 -5.92 10.56
CA GLY A 5 16.31 -6.75 9.48
C GLY A 5 15.71 -6.41 8.12
N THR A 6 16.08 -7.19 7.11
CA THR A 6 15.64 -6.99 5.72
C THR A 6 14.13 -7.13 5.58
N TRP A 7 13.59 -6.67 4.45
CA TRP A 7 12.19 -6.93 4.10
C TRP A 7 11.80 -8.41 4.27
N ALA A 8 10.63 -8.74 4.82
CA ALA A 8 9.55 -7.86 5.29
C ALA A 8 9.64 -7.54 6.79
N ALA A 9 10.74 -7.88 7.46
CA ALA A 9 10.88 -7.73 8.91
C ALA A 9 10.83 -6.26 9.35
N SER A 10 11.29 -5.33 8.52
CA SER A 10 11.19 -3.88 8.74
C SER A 10 9.95 -3.23 8.12
N GLY A 11 9.03 -4.02 7.58
CA GLY A 11 7.68 -3.58 7.17
C GLY A 11 7.60 -2.87 5.82
N GLU A 12 6.37 -2.82 5.30
CA GLU A 12 5.93 -2.02 4.15
C GLU A 12 4.45 -1.65 4.36
N ILE A 13 4.07 -0.41 4.05
CA ILE A 13 2.69 0.06 4.11
C ILE A 13 2.31 0.51 2.70
N ASP A 14 1.53 -0.29 2.01
CA ASP A 14 1.01 0.06 0.71
C ASP A 14 -0.26 0.88 0.92
N ILE A 15 -0.14 2.19 0.77
CA ILE A 15 -1.26 3.14 0.85
C ILE A 15 -2.26 2.82 -0.26
N MET A 16 -1.76 2.53 -1.47
CA MET A 16 -2.54 2.13 -2.63
C MET A 16 -1.65 1.32 -3.57
N GLU A 17 -2.08 0.11 -3.91
CA GLU A 17 -1.62 -0.60 -5.10
C GLU A 17 -2.79 -0.74 -6.09
N PHE A 18 -2.48 -0.59 -7.37
CA PHE A 18 -3.46 -0.60 -8.46
C PHE A 18 -3.03 -1.56 -9.57
N LYS A 19 -4.01 -2.28 -10.13
CA LYS A 19 -3.79 -3.12 -11.30
C LYS A 19 -4.58 -2.54 -12.47
N GLY A 20 -3.90 -2.19 -13.56
CA GLY A 20 -4.57 -1.63 -14.74
C GLY A 20 -5.65 -2.51 -15.37
N GLN A 21 -5.61 -3.83 -15.14
CA GLN A 21 -6.64 -4.78 -15.59
C GLN A 21 -7.84 -4.93 -14.63
N GLU A 22 -7.78 -4.32 -13.44
CA GLU A 22 -8.87 -4.27 -12.45
C GLU A 22 -9.15 -2.78 -12.11
N PRO A 23 -9.57 -1.95 -13.07
CA PRO A 23 -9.47 -0.49 -12.93
C PRO A 23 -10.43 0.12 -11.90
N ALA A 24 -11.45 -0.63 -11.47
CA ALA A 24 -12.36 -0.23 -10.38
C ALA A 24 -11.87 -0.65 -8.99
N ARG A 25 -10.69 -1.29 -8.88
CA ARG A 25 -10.17 -1.86 -7.63
C ARG A 25 -8.81 -1.30 -7.24
N VAL A 26 -8.65 -1.07 -5.94
CA VAL A 26 -7.35 -0.82 -5.30
C VAL A 26 -7.10 -1.79 -4.16
N HIS A 27 -5.83 -1.92 -3.79
CA HIS A 27 -5.35 -2.74 -2.69
C HIS A 27 -4.67 -1.86 -1.63
N GLY A 28 -4.92 -2.16 -0.37
CA GLY A 28 -4.20 -1.58 0.77
C GLY A 28 -3.58 -2.70 1.59
N THR A 29 -2.26 -2.73 1.63
CA THR A 29 -1.50 -3.89 2.11
C THR A 29 -0.52 -3.49 3.22
N LEU A 30 -0.34 -4.38 4.20
CA LEU A 30 0.84 -4.36 5.08
C LEU A 30 1.71 -5.56 4.74
N HIS A 31 2.98 -5.35 4.46
CA HIS A 31 3.97 -6.44 4.49
C HIS A 31 4.68 -6.44 5.84
N HIS A 32 4.78 -7.62 6.45
CA HIS A 32 5.32 -7.81 7.79
C HIS A 32 5.87 -9.22 7.98
N GLY A 33 6.26 -9.60 9.19
CA GLY A 33 6.82 -10.92 9.50
C GLY A 33 8.35 -10.92 9.45
N GLY A 34 8.92 -11.78 8.61
CA GLY A 34 10.37 -11.93 8.47
C GLY A 34 10.86 -11.79 7.04
N LYS A 35 12.10 -12.22 6.79
CA LYS A 35 12.59 -12.50 5.43
C LYS A 35 11.84 -13.69 4.83
N TRP A 36 11.90 -13.86 3.51
CA TRP A 36 11.40 -15.08 2.87
C TRP A 36 12.00 -16.34 3.54
N PRO A 37 11.19 -17.38 3.83
CA PRO A 37 9.77 -17.56 3.51
C PRO A 37 8.78 -17.09 4.60
N ASP A 38 9.27 -16.44 5.66
CA ASP A 38 8.49 -15.99 6.80
C ASP A 38 7.83 -14.62 6.60
N ASN A 39 8.08 -13.97 5.46
CA ASN A 39 7.38 -12.76 5.06
C ASN A 39 5.87 -13.06 4.96
N ARG A 40 5.06 -12.12 5.43
CA ARG A 40 3.61 -12.17 5.37
C ARG A 40 3.12 -10.85 4.80
N HIS A 41 1.89 -10.88 4.29
CA HIS A 41 1.18 -9.67 3.95
C HIS A 41 -0.26 -9.78 4.44
N THR A 42 -0.90 -8.64 4.62
CA THR A 42 -2.32 -8.55 4.94
C THR A 42 -2.91 -7.46 4.07
N THR A 43 -3.72 -7.88 3.10
CA THR A 43 -4.34 -7.02 2.09
C THR A 43 -5.84 -7.00 2.30
N LYS A 44 -6.47 -5.85 2.12
CA LYS A 44 -7.86 -5.81 1.65
C LYS A 44 -7.96 -4.97 0.40
N THR A 45 -9.07 -5.16 -0.29
CA THR A 45 -9.41 -4.47 -1.53
C THR A 45 -10.59 -3.54 -1.31
N LEU A 46 -10.62 -2.48 -2.10
CA LEU A 46 -11.79 -1.62 -2.25
C LEU A 46 -12.16 -1.58 -3.73
N ASP A 47 -13.42 -1.86 -4.01
CA ASP A 47 -14.03 -1.71 -5.33
C ASP A 47 -14.91 -0.46 -5.35
N LEU A 48 -14.80 0.34 -6.40
CA LEU A 48 -15.78 1.39 -6.67
C LEU A 48 -17.12 0.75 -7.07
N PRO A 49 -18.26 1.30 -6.62
CA PRO A 49 -19.57 0.79 -7.02
C PRO A 49 -19.86 1.07 -8.51
N GLU A 50 -19.33 2.17 -9.04
CA GLU A 50 -19.47 2.61 -10.43
C GLU A 50 -18.17 3.30 -10.89
N GLY A 51 -17.88 3.25 -12.19
CA GLY A 51 -16.70 3.90 -12.78
C GLY A 51 -15.38 3.18 -12.48
N ASN A 52 -14.27 3.91 -12.62
CA ASN A 52 -12.94 3.40 -12.31
C ASN A 52 -11.97 4.50 -11.81
N PHE A 53 -10.87 4.08 -11.19
CA PHE A 53 -9.87 4.98 -10.61
C PHE A 53 -9.02 5.75 -11.63
N THR A 54 -9.20 5.54 -12.93
CA THR A 54 -8.43 6.22 -13.99
C THR A 54 -9.16 7.41 -14.61
N GLU A 55 -10.43 7.62 -14.25
CA GLU A 55 -11.28 8.69 -14.82
C GLU A 55 -11.17 10.02 -14.07
N SER A 56 -10.66 10.02 -12.83
CA SER A 56 -10.62 11.21 -11.97
C SER A 56 -9.54 11.07 -10.89
N PHE A 57 -9.11 12.20 -10.33
CA PHE A 57 -8.24 12.20 -9.15
C PHE A 57 -9.00 11.71 -7.91
N HIS A 58 -8.32 10.90 -7.12
CA HIS A 58 -8.78 10.44 -5.81
C HIS A 58 -7.71 10.70 -4.75
N THR A 59 -8.15 10.95 -3.51
CA THR A 59 -7.24 11.10 -2.37
C THR A 59 -7.10 9.79 -1.62
N PHE A 60 -5.98 9.10 -1.84
CA PHE A 60 -5.59 7.92 -1.06
C PHE A 60 -4.76 8.34 0.16
N GLY A 61 -5.00 7.73 1.30
CA GLY A 61 -4.26 8.04 2.51
C GLY A 61 -4.21 6.91 3.52
N VAL A 62 -3.32 7.07 4.48
CA VAL A 62 -3.32 6.28 5.72
C VAL A 62 -3.29 7.20 6.94
N GLU A 63 -4.10 6.86 7.94
CA GLU A 63 -3.98 7.40 9.28
C GLU A 63 -3.23 6.37 10.11
N TRP A 64 -1.97 6.68 10.45
CA TRP A 64 -1.06 5.77 11.13
C TRP A 64 -0.88 6.18 12.58
N GLU A 65 -1.34 5.32 13.48
CA GLU A 65 -1.19 5.44 14.93
C GLU A 65 -0.44 4.21 15.47
N GLN A 66 0.06 4.29 16.71
CA GLN A 66 0.72 3.16 17.34
C GLN A 66 -0.24 1.95 17.44
N GLY A 67 0.11 0.85 16.76
CA GLY A 67 -0.67 -0.38 16.80
C GLY A 67 -1.96 -0.38 15.97
N LYS A 68 -2.22 0.66 15.17
CA LYS A 68 -3.39 0.73 14.30
C LYS A 68 -3.14 1.59 13.06
N ILE A 69 -3.55 1.11 11.90
CA ILE A 69 -3.47 1.86 10.64
C ILE A 69 -4.84 1.84 9.98
N HIS A 70 -5.36 3.01 9.63
CA HIS A 70 -6.57 3.18 8.81
C HIS A 70 -6.16 3.56 7.39
N TRP A 71 -6.83 3.00 6.39
CA TRP A 71 -6.72 3.45 5.01
C TRP A 71 -7.95 4.28 4.68
N THR A 72 -7.72 5.38 3.97
CA THR A 72 -8.76 6.31 3.55
C THR A 72 -8.79 6.43 2.03
N LEU A 73 -10.00 6.59 1.50
CA LEU A 73 -10.27 7.02 0.13
C LEU A 73 -11.21 8.22 0.22
N ASP A 74 -10.80 9.33 -0.36
CA ASP A 74 -11.58 10.58 -0.41
C ASP A 74 -12.08 11.00 0.99
N GLY A 75 -11.20 10.88 1.98
CA GLY A 75 -11.45 11.21 3.38
C GLY A 75 -12.28 10.19 4.18
N LYS A 76 -12.69 9.06 3.58
CA LYS A 76 -13.47 8.02 4.25
C LYS A 76 -12.62 6.79 4.53
N ILE A 77 -12.67 6.30 5.77
CA ILE A 77 -12.00 5.05 6.15
C ILE A 77 -12.70 3.87 5.46
N TRP A 78 -11.94 3.07 4.74
CA TRP A 78 -12.43 1.84 4.11
C TRP A 78 -11.76 0.57 4.65
N GLN A 79 -10.58 0.69 5.26
CA GLN A 79 -9.89 -0.42 5.90
C GLN A 79 -9.23 0.02 7.21
N THR A 80 -9.19 -0.90 8.17
CA THR A 80 -8.41 -0.78 9.40
C THR A 80 -7.65 -2.08 9.63
N GLN A 81 -6.38 -1.97 10.00
CA GLN A 81 -5.56 -3.09 10.47
C GLN A 81 -5.01 -2.78 11.86
N THR A 82 -5.06 -3.80 12.74
CA THR A 82 -4.59 -3.74 14.14
C THR A 82 -3.77 -4.98 14.53
N LYS A 83 -3.47 -5.85 13.57
CA LYS A 83 -2.80 -7.13 13.80
C LYS A 83 -1.74 -7.37 12.72
N TRP A 84 -0.49 -7.42 13.15
CA TRP A 84 0.70 -7.76 12.35
C TRP A 84 1.80 -8.25 13.31
N ARG A 85 2.94 -8.68 12.77
CA ARG A 85 4.11 -9.05 13.58
C ARG A 85 5.42 -8.70 12.86
N SER A 86 6.52 -8.62 13.60
CA SER A 86 7.88 -8.67 13.03
C SER A 86 8.66 -9.78 13.70
N ASN A 87 9.51 -10.50 12.96
CA ASN A 87 10.45 -11.44 13.54
C ASN A 87 11.61 -10.72 14.27
N GLY A 88 11.80 -9.42 14.01
CA GLY A 88 12.86 -8.61 14.63
C GLY A 88 12.42 -7.78 15.84
N GLY A 89 11.13 -7.78 16.21
CA GLY A 89 10.62 -6.99 17.33
C GLY A 89 9.20 -7.33 17.76
N ALA A 90 8.86 -7.00 19.01
CA ALA A 90 7.50 -7.15 19.52
C ALA A 90 6.54 -6.12 18.90
N PHE A 91 5.24 -6.43 18.89
CA PHE A 91 4.21 -5.47 18.47
C PHE A 91 4.37 -4.15 19.24
N PRO A 92 4.32 -2.98 18.57
CA PRO A 92 3.80 -2.73 17.21
C PRO A 92 4.84 -2.74 16.09
N ALA A 93 6.03 -3.30 16.30
CA ALA A 93 6.97 -3.53 15.21
C ALA A 93 6.31 -4.31 14.04
N PRO A 94 6.60 -3.95 12.77
CA PRO A 94 7.63 -3.01 12.35
C PRO A 94 7.17 -1.55 12.16
N PHE A 95 5.87 -1.28 12.30
CA PHE A 95 5.27 0.04 12.01
C PHE A 95 5.37 1.01 13.19
N ASP A 96 6.51 0.95 13.90
CA ASP A 96 6.87 1.83 15.02
C ASP A 96 8.18 2.59 14.76
N GLN A 97 8.69 2.52 13.52
CA GLN A 97 9.89 3.22 13.05
C GLN A 97 9.54 4.20 11.94
N ARG A 98 10.47 5.07 11.56
CA ARG A 98 10.29 5.97 10.42
C ARG A 98 10.30 5.20 9.10
N PHE A 99 9.38 5.56 8.20
CA PHE A 99 9.31 5.08 6.83
C PHE A 99 9.64 6.23 5.86
N HIS A 100 9.96 5.87 4.62
CA HIS A 100 10.03 6.79 3.49
C HIS A 100 8.89 6.50 2.52
N LEU A 101 8.50 7.48 1.71
CA LEU A 101 7.49 7.30 0.69
C LEU A 101 8.12 6.82 -0.61
N LEU A 102 7.40 5.95 -1.31
CA LEU A 102 7.74 5.46 -2.64
C LEU A 102 6.51 5.64 -3.55
N LEU A 103 6.73 6.24 -4.71
CA LEU A 103 5.73 6.34 -5.77
C LEU A 103 6.36 5.77 -7.04
N ASN A 104 5.70 4.80 -7.66
CA ASN A 104 6.18 4.20 -8.90
C ASN A 104 5.01 3.72 -9.76
N LEU A 105 5.23 3.70 -11.07
CA LEU A 105 4.36 3.04 -12.04
C LEU A 105 5.11 1.85 -12.63
N ALA A 106 4.88 0.65 -12.08
CA ALA A 106 5.50 -0.56 -12.56
C ALA A 106 4.86 -1.07 -13.85
N VAL A 107 5.67 -1.58 -14.78
CA VAL A 107 5.22 -2.25 -15.99
C VAL A 107 5.59 -3.73 -15.90
N GLY A 108 4.60 -4.56 -15.59
CA GLY A 108 4.77 -5.98 -15.38
C GLY A 108 5.17 -6.37 -13.94
N GLY A 109 5.23 -7.67 -13.67
CA GLY A 109 5.67 -8.23 -12.38
C GLY A 109 4.82 -9.40 -11.93
N ARG A 110 5.18 -10.05 -10.81
CA ARG A 110 4.42 -11.19 -10.27
C ARG A 110 2.98 -10.82 -9.91
N PHE A 111 2.74 -9.58 -9.50
CA PHE A 111 1.44 -9.10 -9.04
C PHE A 111 0.46 -8.83 -10.19
N VAL A 112 0.93 -8.17 -11.25
CA VAL A 112 0.09 -7.78 -12.40
C VAL A 112 0.20 -8.72 -13.60
N GLY A 113 1.24 -9.55 -13.67
CA GLY A 113 1.57 -10.33 -14.87
C GLY A 113 2.39 -9.51 -15.86
N ALA A 114 2.68 -10.04 -17.05
CA ALA A 114 3.30 -9.26 -18.12
C ALA A 114 2.24 -8.41 -18.86
N PRO A 115 2.60 -7.23 -19.41
CA PRO A 115 1.71 -6.48 -20.29
C PRO A 115 1.24 -7.34 -21.46
N ALA A 116 -0.04 -7.25 -21.79
CA ALA A 116 -0.60 -7.91 -22.96
C ALA A 116 -0.34 -7.07 -24.22
N LYS A 117 -0.51 -7.66 -25.41
CA LYS A 117 -0.31 -6.92 -26.68
C LYS A 117 -1.21 -5.69 -26.79
N GLN A 118 -2.39 -5.75 -26.18
CA GLN A 118 -3.37 -4.67 -26.15
C GLN A 118 -3.16 -3.66 -25.01
N THR A 119 -2.14 -3.83 -24.16
CA THR A 119 -1.86 -2.86 -23.09
C THR A 119 -1.48 -1.52 -23.73
N PRO A 120 -2.23 -0.44 -23.46
CA PRO A 120 -1.97 0.86 -24.08
C PRO A 120 -0.67 1.47 -23.53
N PHE A 121 0.10 2.08 -24.42
CA PHE A 121 1.27 2.88 -24.08
C PHE A 121 1.26 4.21 -24.86
N PRO A 122 1.75 5.32 -24.26
CA PRO A 122 2.31 5.41 -22.91
C PRO A 122 1.24 5.30 -21.81
N ALA A 123 1.65 4.86 -20.61
CA ALA A 123 0.83 4.89 -19.41
C ALA A 123 1.36 5.99 -18.47
N CYS A 124 0.46 6.69 -17.78
CA CYS A 124 0.79 7.78 -16.88
C CYS A 124 0.20 7.54 -15.49
N MET A 125 0.96 7.89 -14.45
CA MET A 125 0.48 8.03 -13.08
C MET A 125 0.60 9.50 -12.70
N GLU A 126 -0.52 10.20 -12.64
CA GLU A 126 -0.55 11.61 -12.30
C GLU A 126 -0.73 11.78 -10.78
N VAL A 127 0.12 12.62 -10.18
CA VAL A 127 0.10 12.91 -8.74
C VAL A 127 0.09 14.42 -8.58
N ASP A 128 -1.04 14.96 -8.12
CA ASP A 128 -1.19 16.39 -7.87
C ASP A 128 -0.38 16.83 -6.64
N TRP A 129 -0.48 16.09 -5.53
CA TRP A 129 0.28 16.37 -4.31
C TRP A 129 0.50 15.15 -3.42
N VAL A 130 1.47 15.27 -2.52
CA VAL A 130 1.69 14.40 -1.38
C VAL A 130 1.77 15.28 -0.13
N ARG A 131 1.03 14.93 0.93
CA ARG A 131 1.02 15.66 2.20
C ARG A 131 1.17 14.70 3.36
N VAL A 132 1.99 15.08 4.33
CA VAL A 132 2.23 14.33 5.57
C VAL A 132 1.88 15.24 6.74
N TYR A 133 1.08 14.73 7.67
CA TYR A 133 0.59 15.46 8.83
C TYR A 133 1.01 14.74 10.11
N GLN A 134 1.23 15.50 11.17
CA GLN A 134 1.48 14.97 12.51
C GLN A 134 0.40 15.49 13.46
N LYS A 135 -0.25 14.57 14.17
CA LYS A 135 -1.21 14.90 15.23
C LYS A 135 -0.48 15.66 16.34
N ARG A 136 -1.09 16.75 16.81
CA ARG A 136 -0.60 17.54 17.95
C ARG A 136 -1.19 17.03 19.25
#